data_AF-A0AA38IMG7-F1
#
_entry.id   AF-A0AA38IMG7-F1
#
_cell.length_a   1.000
_cell.length_b   1.000
_cell.length_c   1.000
_cell.angle_alpha   90.00
_cell.angle_beta   90.00
_cell.angle_gamma   90.00
#
_symmetry.space_group_name_H-M   'P 1'
#
loop_
_entity.id
_entity.type
_entity.pdbx_description
1 polymer ?
#
loop_
_entity_poly.entity_id
_entity_poly.type
_entity_poly.pdbx_seq_one_letter_code
_entity_poly.pdbx_strand_id
1 'polypeptide(L)'
;MLKHVTCYVLLSLFQGYLFTSREDIIAEFQPLLTERANNFTIEFNTASTDYPEVVDKIKNETWTAVAALNNQIATLKTTISTDIAAATESDVINCLSGQQTAANELSSDAINSTCWVGVTYPDLESARDALGILAQIPNNTIDACASLNPLPSQDQQFVNCISHKILDLDLMNDVLVGNFTEVKEQTLNSSTACLAEQTGVLSQQINDINFQVTLCMS
;
A
#
# COMPACT_ATOMS: atom_id res chain seq x y z
N MET A 1 -24.96 -14.46 15.89
CA MET A 1 -25.52 -14.20 17.23
C MET A 1 -24.50 -14.51 18.36
N LEU A 2 -23.24 -14.10 18.20
CA LEU A 2 -22.15 -14.34 19.18
C LEU A 2 -21.45 -13.04 19.63
N LYS A 3 -22.06 -11.86 19.40
CA LYS A 3 -21.45 -10.54 19.65
C LYS A 3 -22.01 -9.80 20.88
N HIS A 4 -22.89 -10.41 21.67
CA HIS A 4 -23.48 -9.77 22.87
C HIS A 4 -23.14 -10.50 24.18
N VAL A 5 -22.54 -11.69 24.11
CA VAL A 5 -22.18 -12.47 25.32
C VAL A 5 -20.82 -12.03 25.87
N THR A 6 -19.90 -11.54 25.03
CA THR A 6 -18.56 -11.09 25.48
C THR A 6 -18.59 -9.75 26.22
N CYS A 7 -19.57 -8.88 25.93
CA CYS A 7 -19.67 -7.55 26.54
C CYS A 7 -20.15 -7.62 28.02
N TYR A 8 -20.94 -8.63 28.37
CA TYR A 8 -21.40 -8.85 29.74
C TYR A 8 -20.36 -9.54 30.63
N VAL A 9 -19.46 -10.37 30.07
CA VAL A 9 -18.48 -11.12 30.87
C VAL A 9 -17.38 -10.20 31.43
N LEU A 10 -16.92 -9.19 30.68
CA LEU A 10 -15.93 -8.24 31.21
C LEU A 10 -16.52 -7.31 32.28
N LEU A 11 -17.72 -6.77 32.07
CA LEU A 11 -18.40 -5.92 33.08
C LEU A 11 -18.81 -6.68 34.34
N SER A 12 -19.09 -7.99 34.24
CA SER A 12 -19.44 -8.83 35.40
C SER A 12 -18.23 -9.42 36.14
N LEU A 13 -17.05 -9.52 35.50
CA LEU A 13 -15.80 -9.90 36.18
C LEU A 13 -15.25 -8.78 37.07
N PHE A 14 -15.55 -7.51 36.79
CA PHE A 14 -15.13 -6.38 37.63
C PHE A 14 -16.10 -6.04 38.78
N GLN A 15 -17.26 -6.71 38.89
CA GLN A 15 -18.20 -6.49 40.01
C GLN A 15 -17.77 -7.13 41.35
N GLY A 16 -16.53 -7.64 41.45
CA GLY A 16 -16.00 -8.25 42.66
C GLY A 16 -14.57 -7.86 43.05
N TYR A 17 -13.86 -7.06 42.25
CA TYR A 17 -12.52 -6.60 42.62
C TYR A 17 -12.63 -5.38 43.53
N LEU A 18 -12.50 -5.62 44.84
CA LEU A 18 -12.20 -4.56 45.80
C LEU A 18 -10.76 -4.12 45.56
N PHE A 19 -10.54 -3.23 44.59
CA PHE A 19 -9.28 -2.50 44.50
C PHE A 19 -9.12 -1.71 45.80
N THR A 20 -8.11 -2.05 46.59
CA THR A 20 -7.86 -1.37 47.87
C THR A 20 -7.04 -0.11 47.70
N SER A 21 -6.38 0.05 46.55
CA SER A 21 -5.55 1.19 46.20
C SER A 21 -5.40 1.36 44.68
N ARG A 22 -4.90 2.53 44.27
CA ARG A 22 -4.49 2.81 42.89
C ARG A 22 -3.38 1.89 42.38
N GLU A 23 -2.48 1.46 43.26
CA GLU A 23 -1.41 0.53 42.91
C GLU A 23 -1.99 -0.84 42.52
N ASP A 24 -3.04 -1.30 43.20
CA ASP A 24 -3.73 -2.54 42.85
C ASP A 24 -4.40 -2.44 41.46
N ILE A 25 -4.99 -1.28 41.14
CA ILE A 25 -5.57 -1.01 39.82
C ILE A 25 -4.48 -1.09 38.74
N ILE A 26 -3.34 -0.43 38.96
CA ILE A 26 -2.21 -0.45 38.01
C ILE A 26 -1.68 -1.87 37.84
N ALA A 27 -1.48 -2.61 38.93
CA ALA A 27 -0.96 -3.98 38.89
C ALA A 27 -1.86 -4.93 38.10
N GLU A 28 -3.18 -4.73 38.14
CA GLU A 28 -4.15 -5.51 37.38
C GLU A 28 -4.11 -5.19 35.87
N PHE A 29 -4.07 -3.90 35.50
CA PHE A 29 -4.16 -3.49 34.10
C PHE A 29 -2.82 -3.45 33.35
N GLN A 30 -1.70 -3.28 34.05
CA GLN A 30 -0.38 -3.15 33.44
C GLN A 30 -0.02 -4.36 32.55
N PRO A 31 -0.21 -5.63 32.96
CA PRO A 31 0.07 -6.78 32.10
C PRO A 31 -0.75 -6.77 30.80
N LEU A 32 -2.04 -6.42 30.88
CA LEU A 32 -2.95 -6.37 29.73
C LEU A 32 -2.57 -5.27 28.73
N LEU A 33 -2.07 -4.13 29.21
CA LEU A 33 -1.58 -3.05 28.36
C LEU A 33 -0.24 -3.40 27.72
N THR A 34 0.66 -4.07 28.46
CA THR A 34 1.94 -4.56 27.91
C THR A 34 1.72 -5.61 26.84
N GLU A 35 0.78 -6.54 27.03
CA GLU A 35 0.42 -7.52 26.00
C GLU A 35 -0.08 -6.83 24.72
N ARG A 36 -0.97 -5.85 24.85
CA ARG A 36 -1.46 -5.06 23.71
C ARG A 36 -0.36 -4.28 23.01
N ALA A 37 0.54 -3.64 23.76
CA ALA A 37 1.68 -2.93 23.17
C ALA A 37 2.53 -3.87 22.30
N ASN A 38 2.80 -5.08 22.79
CA ASN A 38 3.57 -6.07 22.05
C ASN A 38 2.84 -6.54 20.79
N ASN A 39 1.54 -6.84 20.89
CA ASN A 39 0.73 -7.27 19.74
C ASN A 39 0.67 -6.19 18.67
N PHE A 40 0.39 -4.94 19.03
CA PHE A 40 0.34 -3.82 18.08
C PHE A 40 1.72 -3.50 17.49
N THR A 41 2.80 -3.72 18.26
CA THR A 41 4.17 -3.62 17.73
C THR A 41 4.45 -4.69 16.68
N ILE A 42 3.93 -5.91 16.85
CA ILE A 42 4.03 -6.96 15.83
C ILE A 42 3.29 -6.54 14.56
N GLU A 43 2.07 -6.01 14.67
CA GLU A 43 1.31 -5.52 13.51
C GLU A 43 2.04 -4.38 12.78
N PHE A 44 2.59 -3.42 13.53
CA PHE A 44 3.40 -2.35 12.97
C PHE A 44 4.68 -2.87 12.28
N ASN A 45 5.36 -3.86 12.86
CA ASN A 45 6.56 -4.45 12.25
C ASN A 45 6.22 -5.21 10.97
N THR A 46 5.08 -5.91 10.94
CA THR A 46 4.55 -6.53 9.72
C THR A 46 4.29 -5.47 8.66
N ALA A 47 3.56 -4.40 8.98
CA ALA A 47 3.31 -3.30 8.05
C ALA A 47 4.60 -2.59 7.59
N SER A 48 5.59 -2.47 8.48
CA SER A 48 6.91 -1.89 8.17
C SER A 48 7.76 -2.76 7.26
N THR A 49 7.53 -4.08 7.26
CA THR A 49 8.16 -5.03 6.34
C THR A 49 7.43 -5.04 4.99
N ASP A 50 6.09 -5.07 5.02
CA ASP A 50 5.25 -5.08 3.82
C ASP A 50 5.39 -3.80 2.98
N TYR A 51 5.50 -2.63 3.62
CA TYR A 51 5.58 -1.33 2.94
C TYR A 51 6.69 -1.28 1.87
N PRO A 52 7.98 -1.49 2.21
CA PRO A 52 9.04 -1.46 1.21
C PRO A 52 8.90 -2.59 0.18
N GLU A 53 8.41 -3.77 0.57
CA GLU A 53 8.20 -4.88 -0.38
C GLU A 53 7.18 -4.53 -1.47
N VAL A 54 6.08 -3.87 -1.12
CA VAL A 54 5.07 -3.40 -2.07
C VAL A 54 5.66 -2.35 -3.01
N VAL A 55 6.38 -1.37 -2.46
CA VAL A 55 7.03 -0.31 -3.25
C VAL A 55 8.05 -0.90 -4.22
N ASP A 56 8.92 -1.81 -3.76
CA ASP A 56 9.94 -2.44 -4.58
C ASP A 56 9.33 -3.37 -5.64
N LYS A 57 8.24 -4.08 -5.32
CA LYS A 57 7.51 -4.88 -6.29
C LYS A 57 6.99 -4.02 -7.44
N ILE A 58 6.27 -2.95 -7.15
CA ILE A 58 5.70 -2.05 -8.17
C ILE A 58 6.81 -1.42 -9.01
N LYS A 59 7.91 -1.01 -8.37
CA LYS A 59 9.09 -0.46 -9.03
C LYS A 59 9.68 -1.46 -10.02
N ASN A 60 9.92 -2.69 -9.58
CA ASN A 60 10.51 -3.74 -10.40
C ASN A 60 9.62 -4.12 -11.57
N GLU A 61 8.30 -4.23 -11.36
CA GLU A 61 7.32 -4.49 -12.42
C GLU A 61 7.33 -3.36 -13.46
N THR A 62 7.32 -2.10 -13.01
CA THR A 62 7.38 -0.92 -13.88
C THR A 62 8.65 -0.91 -14.73
N TRP A 63 9.81 -1.10 -14.10
CA TRP A 63 11.10 -1.11 -14.79
C TRP A 63 11.21 -2.25 -15.80
N THR A 64 10.72 -3.44 -15.44
CA THR A 64 10.72 -4.58 -16.35
C THR A 64 9.85 -4.31 -17.58
N ALA A 65 8.65 -3.75 -17.38
CA ALA A 65 7.74 -3.41 -18.46
C ALA A 65 8.34 -2.34 -19.40
N VAL A 66 8.91 -1.28 -18.84
CA VAL A 66 9.58 -0.20 -19.59
C VAL A 66 10.75 -0.75 -20.40
N ALA A 67 11.61 -1.59 -19.79
CA ALA A 67 12.74 -2.19 -20.48
C ALA A 67 12.28 -3.09 -21.64
N ALA A 68 11.25 -3.90 -21.44
CA ALA A 68 10.69 -4.76 -22.48
C ALA A 68 10.14 -3.94 -23.67
N LEU A 69 9.37 -2.89 -23.40
CA LEU A 69 8.82 -2.01 -24.43
C LEU A 69 9.90 -1.25 -25.19
N ASN A 70 10.92 -0.73 -24.49
CA ASN A 70 12.04 -0.05 -25.14
C ASN A 70 12.82 -0.99 -26.07
N ASN A 71 13.00 -2.25 -25.68
CA ASN A 71 13.58 -3.26 -26.55
C ASN A 71 12.70 -3.50 -27.80
N GLN A 72 11.38 -3.63 -27.63
CA GLN A 72 10.46 -3.79 -28.77
C GLN A 72 10.50 -2.59 -29.73
N ILE A 73 10.50 -1.36 -29.20
CA ILE A 73 10.62 -0.12 -29.98
C ILE A 73 11.96 -0.09 -30.73
N ALA A 74 13.06 -0.43 -30.07
CA ALA A 74 14.38 -0.47 -30.69
C ALA A 74 14.43 -1.50 -31.83
N THR A 75 13.90 -2.71 -31.60
CA THR A 75 13.80 -3.73 -32.64
C THR A 75 12.97 -3.25 -33.83
N LEU A 76 11.80 -2.65 -33.60
CA LEU A 76 10.96 -2.10 -34.66
C LEU A 76 11.71 -1.04 -35.50
N LYS A 77 12.39 -0.10 -34.84
CA LYS A 77 13.19 0.93 -35.52
C LYS A 77 14.32 0.32 -36.35
N THR A 78 14.99 -0.71 -35.83
CA THR A 78 16.04 -1.41 -36.58
C THR A 78 15.48 -2.15 -37.80
N THR A 79 14.34 -2.83 -37.66
CA THR A 79 13.67 -3.51 -38.78
C THR A 79 13.32 -2.52 -39.88
N ILE A 80 12.62 -1.43 -39.56
CA ILE A 80 12.22 -0.41 -40.54
C ILE A 80 13.44 0.19 -41.27
N SER A 81 14.48 0.54 -40.52
CA SER A 81 15.73 1.07 -41.11
C SER A 81 16.40 0.08 -42.06
N THR A 82 16.39 -1.21 -41.71
CA THR A 82 16.93 -2.29 -42.55
C THR A 82 16.10 -2.45 -43.83
N ASP A 83 14.77 -2.43 -43.71
CA ASP A 83 13.86 -2.55 -44.86
C ASP A 83 13.98 -1.35 -45.80
N ILE A 84 14.14 -0.13 -45.27
CA ILE A 84 14.42 1.08 -46.07
C ILE A 84 15.71 0.92 -46.87
N ALA A 85 16.78 0.41 -46.24
CA ALA A 85 18.06 0.23 -46.91
C ALA A 85 18.04 -0.87 -47.98
N ALA A 86 17.13 -1.84 -47.86
CA ALA A 86 16.95 -2.94 -48.81
C ALA A 86 15.99 -2.60 -49.97
N ALA A 87 15.08 -1.64 -49.76
CA ALA A 87 14.07 -1.26 -50.75
C ALA A 87 14.70 -0.52 -51.95
N THR A 88 14.21 -0.85 -53.16
CA THR A 88 14.64 -0.21 -54.42
C THR A 88 13.58 0.69 -55.04
N GLU A 89 12.31 0.43 -54.72
CA GLU A 89 11.16 1.19 -55.24
C GLU A 89 10.89 2.43 -54.37
N SER A 90 10.72 3.59 -55.00
CA SER A 90 10.54 4.86 -54.28
C SER A 90 9.28 4.88 -53.41
N ASP A 91 8.20 4.24 -53.85
CA ASP A 91 6.94 4.22 -53.13
C ASP A 91 7.04 3.40 -51.83
N VAL A 92 7.76 2.28 -51.89
CA VAL A 92 8.08 1.43 -50.72
C VAL A 92 8.92 2.23 -49.72
N ILE A 93 9.97 2.91 -50.19
CA ILE A 93 10.85 3.74 -49.35
C ILE A 93 10.06 4.86 -48.66
N ASN A 94 9.17 5.55 -49.40
CA ASN A 94 8.34 6.62 -48.87
C ASN A 94 7.37 6.09 -47.80
N CYS A 95 6.74 4.93 -48.03
CA CYS A 95 5.85 4.28 -47.08
C CYS A 95 6.58 3.91 -45.77
N LEU A 96 7.74 3.23 -45.90
CA LEU A 96 8.57 2.83 -44.76
C LEU A 96 9.12 4.04 -43.98
N SER A 97 9.45 5.15 -44.67
CA SER A 97 9.89 6.39 -44.00
C SER A 97 8.78 7.01 -43.15
N GLY A 98 7.52 6.89 -43.59
CA GLY A 98 6.36 7.23 -42.77
C GLY A 98 6.28 6.39 -41.49
N GLN A 99 6.47 5.07 -41.61
CA GLN A 99 6.51 4.16 -40.46
C GLN A 99 7.69 4.44 -39.53
N GLN A 100 8.86 4.80 -40.07
CA GLN A 100 10.03 5.18 -39.28
C GLN A 100 9.74 6.43 -38.43
N THR A 101 8.97 7.37 -38.96
CA THR A 101 8.55 8.58 -38.25
C THR A 101 7.61 8.22 -37.09
N ALA A 102 6.57 7.41 -37.35
CA ALA A 102 5.67 6.93 -36.31
C ALA A 102 6.40 6.13 -35.22
N ALA A 103 7.34 5.25 -35.60
CA ALA A 103 8.15 4.49 -34.64
C ALA A 103 9.03 5.40 -33.78
N ASN A 104 9.51 6.53 -34.32
CA ASN A 104 10.31 7.50 -33.57
C ASN A 104 9.51 8.27 -32.51
N GLU A 105 8.19 8.37 -32.69
CA GLU A 105 7.28 9.01 -31.72
C GLU A 105 6.90 8.08 -30.56
N LEU A 106 7.13 6.76 -30.67
CA LEU A 106 6.91 5.83 -29.58
C LEU A 106 7.87 6.10 -28.41
N SER A 107 7.32 6.22 -27.20
CA SER A 107 8.07 6.31 -25.95
C SER A 107 7.35 5.56 -24.83
N SER A 108 8.12 4.90 -23.98
CA SER A 108 7.63 4.26 -22.74
C SER A 108 7.83 5.16 -21.52
N ASP A 109 8.38 6.37 -21.68
CA ASP A 109 8.72 7.28 -20.56
C ASP A 109 7.48 7.69 -19.76
N ALA A 110 6.33 7.80 -20.44
CA ALA A 110 5.06 8.12 -19.82
C ALA A 110 4.65 7.08 -18.77
N ILE A 111 5.00 5.79 -18.95
CA ILE A 111 4.67 4.72 -18.01
C ILE A 111 5.28 4.98 -16.63
N ASN A 112 6.53 5.47 -16.61
CA ASN A 112 7.21 5.78 -15.37
C ASN A 112 6.57 7.00 -14.66
N SER A 113 6.11 8.00 -15.42
CA SER A 113 5.47 9.18 -14.82
C SER A 113 3.99 8.97 -14.44
N THR A 114 3.27 8.05 -15.09
CA THR A 114 1.85 7.81 -14.82
C THR A 114 1.60 6.64 -13.87
N CYS A 115 2.31 5.52 -14.04
CA CYS A 115 2.08 4.30 -13.26
C CYS A 115 2.96 4.18 -12.02
N TRP A 116 4.07 4.93 -11.98
CA TRP A 116 4.98 4.98 -10.84
C TRP A 116 4.89 6.33 -10.10
N VAL A 117 5.13 7.46 -10.78
CA VAL A 117 5.10 8.79 -10.12
C VAL A 117 3.67 9.25 -9.77
N GLY A 118 2.63 8.68 -10.42
CA GLY A 118 1.22 8.96 -10.13
C GLY A 118 0.62 8.14 -8.98
N VAL A 119 1.32 7.08 -8.52
CA VAL A 119 0.90 6.26 -7.38
C VAL A 119 1.66 6.77 -6.16
N THR A 120 1.14 7.84 -5.58
CA THR A 120 1.63 8.32 -4.30
C THR A 120 1.38 7.25 -3.22
N TYR A 121 2.46 6.62 -2.76
CA TYR A 121 2.49 5.78 -1.55
C TYR A 121 2.20 6.49 -0.20
N PRO A 122 2.02 7.83 -0.10
CA PRO A 122 1.57 8.49 1.11
C PRO A 122 0.43 7.82 1.88
N ASP A 123 -0.56 7.25 1.20
CA ASP A 123 -1.68 6.60 1.90
C ASP A 123 -1.23 5.31 2.60
N LEU A 124 -0.39 4.51 1.92
CA LEU A 124 0.17 3.27 2.49
C LEU A 124 1.14 3.58 3.63
N GLU A 125 1.98 4.60 3.47
CA GLU A 125 2.87 5.11 4.51
C GLU A 125 2.08 5.62 5.72
N SER A 126 1.04 6.43 5.49
CA SER A 126 0.18 6.96 6.56
C SER A 126 -0.54 5.84 7.31
N ALA A 127 -1.01 4.81 6.60
CA ALA A 127 -1.64 3.64 7.22
C ALA A 127 -0.65 2.84 8.09
N ARG A 128 0.60 2.65 7.63
CA ARG A 128 1.69 2.05 8.42
C ARG A 128 1.97 2.88 9.68
N ASP A 129 2.10 4.19 9.53
CA ASP A 129 2.47 5.09 10.64
C ASP A 129 1.36 5.16 11.70
N ALA A 130 0.10 5.05 11.29
CA ALA A 130 -1.03 4.96 12.22
C ALA A 130 -0.93 3.71 13.13
N LEU A 131 -0.50 2.56 12.59
CA LEU A 131 -0.23 1.37 13.41
C LEU A 131 0.93 1.61 14.39
N GLY A 132 1.97 2.32 13.95
CA GLY A 132 3.09 2.71 14.82
C GLY A 132 2.64 3.62 15.97
N ILE A 133 1.74 4.57 15.71
CA ILE A 133 1.12 5.40 16.74
C ILE A 133 0.30 4.53 17.70
N LEU A 134 -0.55 3.64 17.18
CA LEU A 134 -1.37 2.74 18.01
C LEU A 134 -0.51 1.89 18.95
N ALA A 135 0.63 1.36 18.48
CA ALA A 135 1.54 0.56 19.28
C ALA A 135 2.11 1.29 20.51
N GLN A 136 2.14 2.63 20.49
CA GLN A 136 2.62 3.45 21.60
C GLN A 136 1.53 3.75 22.64
N ILE A 137 0.25 3.66 22.28
CA ILE A 137 -0.85 4.10 23.16
C ILE A 137 -0.96 3.25 24.44
N PRO A 138 -0.85 1.90 24.43
CA PRO A 138 -1.02 1.10 25.64
C PRO A 138 0.00 1.47 26.73
N ASN A 139 1.26 1.74 26.35
CA ASN A 139 2.32 2.11 27.29
C ASN A 139 2.06 3.45 28.01
N ASN A 140 1.32 4.36 27.38
CA ASN A 140 1.02 5.69 27.92
C ASN A 140 -0.36 5.75 28.61
N THR A 141 -1.14 4.67 28.57
CA THR A 141 -2.56 4.68 28.99
C THR A 141 -2.72 4.93 30.48
N ILE A 142 -1.90 4.30 31.32
CA ILE A 142 -1.94 4.48 32.79
C ILE A 142 -1.63 5.93 33.15
N ASP A 143 -0.53 6.48 32.64
CA ASP A 143 -0.11 7.86 32.95
C ASP A 143 -1.12 8.90 32.45
N ALA A 144 -1.69 8.69 31.25
CA ALA A 144 -2.74 9.55 30.72
C ALA A 144 -4.00 9.53 31.59
N CYS A 145 -4.46 8.34 32.01
CA CYS A 145 -5.63 8.21 32.88
C CYS A 145 -5.37 8.77 34.29
N ALA A 146 -4.15 8.61 34.81
CA ALA A 146 -3.75 9.15 36.12
C ALA A 146 -3.72 10.68 36.10
N SER A 147 -3.24 11.27 35.00
CA SER A 147 -3.23 12.73 34.80
C SER A 147 -4.64 13.32 34.74
N LEU A 148 -5.60 12.58 34.16
CA LEU A 148 -7.01 12.98 34.11
C LEU A 148 -7.74 12.80 35.45
N ASN A 149 -7.33 11.82 36.26
CA ASN A 149 -7.97 11.46 37.53
C ASN A 149 -6.92 11.39 38.66
N PRO A 150 -6.33 12.52 39.08
CA PRO A 150 -5.15 12.51 39.95
C PRO A 150 -5.44 12.15 41.41
N LEU A 151 -6.68 12.30 41.89
CA LEU A 151 -7.00 12.11 43.32
C LEU A 151 -7.42 10.66 43.62
N PRO A 152 -7.08 10.10 44.80
CA PRO A 152 -7.56 8.77 45.22
C PRO A 152 -9.08 8.64 45.26
N SER A 153 -9.80 9.73 45.57
CA SER A 153 -11.27 9.76 45.51
C SER A 153 -11.82 9.60 44.09
N GLN A 154 -10.95 9.58 43.07
CA GLN A 154 -11.29 9.41 41.65
C GLN A 154 -10.83 8.04 41.11
N ASP A 155 -10.47 7.09 41.98
CA ASP A 155 -9.97 5.78 41.54
C ASP A 155 -10.98 5.03 40.67
N GLN A 156 -12.29 5.18 40.90
CA GLN A 156 -13.30 4.59 40.00
C GLN A 156 -13.27 5.21 38.60
N GLN A 157 -13.07 6.53 38.48
CA GLN A 157 -12.92 7.20 37.20
C GLN A 157 -11.61 6.81 36.50
N PHE A 158 -10.54 6.57 37.27
CA PHE A 158 -9.28 6.03 36.78
C PHE A 158 -9.45 4.63 36.19
N VAL A 159 -10.13 3.71 36.90
CA VAL A 159 -10.50 2.37 36.39
C VAL A 159 -11.32 2.48 35.11
N ASN A 160 -12.35 3.33 35.11
CA ASN A 160 -13.22 3.50 33.94
C ASN A 160 -12.43 4.04 32.73
N CYS A 161 -11.49 4.96 32.95
CA CYS A 161 -10.62 5.49 31.90
C CYS A 161 -9.78 4.38 31.26
N ILE A 162 -9.08 3.57 32.06
CA ILE A 162 -8.23 2.48 31.55
C ILE A 162 -9.09 1.43 30.84
N SER A 163 -10.21 1.03 31.44
CA SER A 163 -11.10 0.01 30.89
C SER A 163 -11.70 0.42 29.55
N HIS A 164 -12.16 1.67 29.42
CA HIS A 164 -12.65 2.19 28.15
C HIS A 164 -11.52 2.29 27.12
N LYS A 165 -10.32 2.72 27.51
CA LYS A 165 -9.18 2.78 26.60
C LYS A 165 -8.80 1.41 26.06
N ILE A 166 -8.79 0.38 26.92
CA ILE A 166 -8.55 -1.00 26.49
C ILE A 166 -9.55 -1.46 25.42
N LEU A 167 -10.84 -1.17 25.61
CA LEU A 167 -11.87 -1.52 24.61
C LEU A 167 -11.69 -0.73 23.31
N ASP A 168 -11.38 0.56 23.40
CA ASP A 168 -11.12 1.40 22.24
C ASP A 168 -9.89 0.91 21.44
N LEU A 169 -8.84 0.45 22.13
CA LEU A 169 -7.60 -0.02 21.52
C LEU A 169 -7.80 -1.25 20.63
N ASP A 170 -8.60 -2.21 21.09
CA ASP A 170 -8.89 -3.43 20.32
C ASP A 170 -9.66 -3.07 19.03
N LEU A 171 -10.64 -2.16 19.13
CA LEU A 171 -11.37 -1.66 17.97
C LEU A 171 -10.46 -0.88 17.01
N MET A 172 -9.58 -0.03 17.53
CA MET A 172 -8.63 0.73 16.71
C MET A 172 -7.66 -0.19 15.98
N ASN A 173 -7.20 -1.27 16.62
CA ASN A 173 -6.33 -2.25 15.97
C ASN A 173 -7.00 -2.88 14.75
N ASP A 174 -8.22 -3.39 14.92
CA ASP A 174 -8.98 -4.00 13.81
C ASP A 174 -9.18 -3.03 12.64
N VAL A 175 -9.50 -1.77 12.95
CA VAL A 175 -9.69 -0.72 11.94
C VAL A 175 -8.39 -0.40 11.21
N LEU A 176 -7.28 -0.22 11.93
CA LEU A 176 -6.01 0.19 11.33
C LEU A 176 -5.33 -0.95 10.55
N VAL A 177 -5.41 -2.19 11.04
CA VAL A 177 -4.92 -3.37 10.30
C VAL A 177 -5.75 -3.58 9.03
N GLY A 178 -7.08 -3.44 9.12
CA GLY A 178 -7.96 -3.47 7.97
C GLY A 178 -7.63 -2.39 6.94
N ASN A 179 -7.47 -1.14 7.39
CA ASN A 179 -7.11 -0.01 6.53
C ASN A 179 -5.75 -0.21 5.84
N PHE A 180 -4.72 -0.67 6.56
CA PHE A 180 -3.41 -0.96 5.94
C PHE A 180 -3.52 -2.04 4.87
N THR A 181 -4.27 -3.11 5.14
CA THR A 181 -4.51 -4.20 4.19
C THR A 181 -5.22 -3.70 2.93
N GLU A 182 -6.30 -2.93 3.10
CA GLU A 182 -7.08 -2.37 1.99
C GLU A 182 -6.23 -1.42 1.13
N VAL A 183 -5.52 -0.47 1.76
CA VAL A 183 -4.66 0.48 1.04
C VAL A 183 -3.52 -0.25 0.33
N LYS A 184 -2.95 -1.29 0.92
CA LYS A 184 -1.93 -2.15 0.28
C LYS A 184 -2.48 -2.80 -0.98
N GLU A 185 -3.65 -3.44 -0.90
CA GLU A 185 -4.28 -4.09 -2.05
C GLU A 185 -4.67 -3.09 -3.14
N GLN A 186 -5.22 -1.95 -2.77
CA GLN A 186 -5.58 -0.88 -3.70
C GLN A 186 -4.34 -0.32 -4.42
N THR A 187 -3.24 -0.11 -3.68
CA THR A 187 -1.96 0.35 -4.25
C THR A 187 -1.46 -0.64 -5.30
N LEU A 188 -1.38 -1.93 -4.97
CA LEU A 188 -0.96 -2.97 -5.91
C LEU A 188 -1.88 -3.04 -7.13
N ASN A 189 -3.20 -3.10 -6.92
CA ASN A 189 -4.17 -3.26 -8.00
C ASN A 189 -4.17 -2.06 -8.94
N SER A 190 -4.09 -0.84 -8.42
CA SER A 190 -4.06 0.38 -9.23
C SER A 190 -2.77 0.48 -10.06
N SER A 191 -1.62 0.16 -9.47
CA SER A 191 -0.34 0.10 -10.18
C SER A 191 -0.35 -0.97 -11.28
N THR A 192 -0.78 -2.19 -10.97
CA THR A 192 -0.85 -3.27 -11.96
C THR A 192 -1.82 -2.95 -13.09
N ALA A 193 -2.98 -2.38 -12.79
CA ALA A 193 -3.95 -1.96 -13.80
C ALA A 193 -3.37 -0.86 -14.72
N CYS A 194 -2.72 0.15 -14.15
CA CYS A 194 -2.05 1.18 -14.93
C CYS A 194 -0.99 0.59 -15.85
N LEU A 195 -0.12 -0.29 -15.32
CA LEU A 195 0.91 -0.94 -16.12
C LEU A 195 0.31 -1.75 -17.26
N ALA A 196 -0.72 -2.56 -16.99
CA ALA A 196 -1.39 -3.36 -18.02
C ALA A 196 -2.01 -2.48 -19.11
N GLU A 197 -2.67 -1.38 -18.74
CA GLU A 197 -3.27 -0.44 -19.69
C GLU A 197 -2.21 0.23 -20.56
N GLN A 198 -1.19 0.85 -19.95
CA GLN A 198 -0.18 1.60 -20.68
C GLN A 198 0.70 0.70 -21.56
N THR A 199 1.05 -0.49 -21.06
CA THR A 199 1.78 -1.49 -21.86
C THR A 199 0.93 -1.99 -23.03
N GLY A 200 -0.36 -2.25 -22.81
CA GLY A 200 -1.29 -2.66 -23.85
C GLY A 200 -1.41 -1.62 -24.98
N VAL A 201 -1.56 -0.34 -24.62
CA VAL A 201 -1.61 0.77 -25.60
C VAL A 201 -0.34 0.81 -26.45
N LEU A 202 0.83 0.78 -25.83
CA LEU A 202 2.09 0.89 -26.56
C LEU A 202 2.39 -0.35 -27.41
N SER A 203 2.08 -1.55 -26.90
CA SER A 203 2.18 -2.78 -27.69
C SER A 203 1.24 -2.79 -28.90
N GLN A 204 0.03 -2.23 -28.78
CA GLN A 204 -0.86 -2.09 -29.93
C GLN A 204 -0.27 -1.15 -30.98
N GLN A 205 0.26 0.00 -30.58
CA GLN A 205 0.90 0.94 -31.50
C GLN A 205 2.11 0.32 -32.22
N ILE A 206 2.93 -0.45 -31.51
CA ILE A 206 4.04 -1.22 -32.10
C ILE A 206 3.54 -2.21 -33.15
N ASN A 207 2.49 -2.96 -32.84
CA ASN A 207 1.90 -3.94 -33.76
C ASN A 207 1.29 -3.28 -35.00
N ASP A 208 0.60 -2.15 -34.83
CA ASP A 208 0.00 -1.40 -35.93
C ASP A 208 1.09 -0.92 -36.90
N ILE A 209 2.19 -0.34 -36.40
CA ILE A 209 3.31 0.07 -37.24
C ILE A 209 3.94 -1.14 -37.94
N ASN A 210 4.18 -2.23 -37.21
CA ASN A 210 4.77 -3.45 -37.79
C ASN A 210 3.88 -4.06 -38.91
N PHE A 211 2.56 -4.01 -38.75
CA PHE A 211 1.62 -4.40 -39.78
C PHE A 211 1.70 -3.48 -41.01
N GLN A 212 1.76 -2.16 -40.81
CA GLN A 212 1.94 -1.22 -41.91
C GLN A 212 3.27 -1.41 -42.65
N VAL A 213 4.36 -1.74 -41.95
CA VAL A 213 5.65 -2.10 -42.56
C VAL A 213 5.50 -3.28 -43.50
N THR A 214 4.76 -4.31 -43.08
CA THR A 214 4.47 -5.49 -43.93
C THR A 214 3.69 -5.08 -45.18
N LEU A 215 2.69 -4.20 -45.04
CA LEU A 215 1.91 -3.69 -46.18
C LEU A 215 2.76 -2.82 -47.13
N CYS A 216 3.69 -2.01 -46.63
CA CYS A 216 4.60 -1.23 -47.48
C CYS A 216 5.44 -2.12 -48.40
N MET A 217 5.75 -3.34 -47.98
CA MET A 217 6.59 -4.31 -48.68
C MET A 217 5.80 -5.27 -49.59
N SER A 218 4.46 -5.17 -49.60
CA SER A 218 3.55 -6.03 -50.36
C SER A 218 3.30 -5.48 -51.77
#